data_AF-A0A524D026-F1
#
_entry.id   AF-A0A524D026-F1
#
_cell.length_a   1.000
_cell.length_b   1.000
_cell.length_c   1.000
_cell.angle_alpha   90.00
_cell.angle_beta   90.00
_cell.angle_gamma   90.00
#
_symmetry.space_group_name_H-M   'P 1'
#
loop_
_entity.id
_entity.type
_entity.pdbx_description
1 polymer ?
#
loop_
_entity_poly.entity_id
_entity_poly.type
_entity_poly.pdbx_seq_one_letter_code
_entity_poly.pdbx_strand_id
1 'polypeptide(L)' 'MYKKILLSMDSSEDAERAAQKAIEIKKQWNSEVIAFHSIEHHLTPQQL' A
#
# COMPACT_ATOMS: atom_id res chain seq x y z
N MET A 1 -12.79 5.27 -14.08
CA MET A 1 -12.39 3.86 -13.93
C MET A 1 -10.89 3.81 -13.69
N TYR A 2 -10.44 3.22 -12.59
CA TYR A 2 -9.00 3.12 -12.29
C TYR A 2 -8.42 1.82 -12.86
N LYS A 3 -7.29 1.92 -13.54
CA LYS A 3 -6.57 0.74 -14.06
C LYS A 3 -5.60 0.16 -13.03
N LYS A 4 -5.01 1.02 -12.18
CA LYS A 4 -4.07 0.65 -11.12
C LYS A 4 -4.41 1.42 -9.84
N ILE A 5 -4.23 0.77 -8.70
CA ILE A 5 -4.45 1.31 -7.35
C ILE A 5 -3.16 1.07 -6.56
N LEU A 6 -2.58 2.13 -6.00
CA LEU A 6 -1.50 2.02 -5.03
C LEU A 6 -2.12 1.97 -3.63
N LEU A 7 -1.81 0.92 -2.87
CA LEU A 7 -2.29 0.71 -1.51
C LEU A 7 -1.09 0.77 -0.55
N SER A 8 -0.99 1.85 0.20
CA SER A 8 -0.03 1.98 1.30
C SER A 8 -0.51 1.20 2.53
N MET A 9 0.38 0.41 3.12
CA MET A 9 0.14 -0.46 4.27
C MET A 9 1.11 -0.05 5.38
N ASP A 10 0.65 -0.02 6.63
CA ASP A 10 1.45 0.26 7.83
C ASP A 10 1.21 -0.76 8.96
N SER A 11 0.57 -1.89 8.65
CA SER A 11 0.14 -2.93 9.60
C SER A 11 -0.92 -2.49 10.62
N SER A 12 -1.52 -1.31 10.46
CA SER A 12 -2.68 -0.89 11.25
C SER A 12 -3.97 -1.59 10.79
N GLU A 13 -4.95 -1.62 11.69
CA GLU A 13 -6.30 -2.07 11.34
C GLU A 13 -6.95 -1.18 10.26
N ASP A 14 -6.58 0.12 10.20
CA ASP A 14 -7.03 1.03 9.16
C ASP A 14 -6.48 0.65 7.78
N ALA A 15 -5.21 0.23 7.71
CA ALA A 15 -4.64 -0.31 6.49
C ALA A 15 -5.34 -1.61 6.05
N GLU A 16 -5.75 -2.45 6.99
CA GLU A 16 -6.54 -3.65 6.68
C GLU A 16 -7.93 -3.29 6.11
N ARG A 17 -8.63 -2.32 6.72
CA ARG A 17 -9.90 -1.80 6.19
C ARG A 17 -9.74 -1.20 4.78
N ALA A 18 -8.66 -0.46 4.55
CA ALA A 18 -8.33 0.09 3.23
C ALA A 18 -8.04 -1.02 2.20
N ALA A 19 -7.37 -2.10 2.60
CA ALA A 19 -7.11 -3.26 1.76
C ALA A 19 -8.40 -3.96 1.33
N GLN A 20 -9.34 -4.17 2.27
CA GLN A 20 -10.67 -4.72 1.97
C GLN A 20 -11.39 -3.85 0.93
N LYS A 21 -11.35 -2.53 1.08
CA LYS A 21 -11.97 -1.61 0.11
C LYS A 21 -11.30 -1.65 -1.26
N ALA A 22 -9.97 -1.72 -1.31
CA ALA A 22 -9.23 -1.83 -2.56
C ALA A 22 -9.58 -3.11 -3.34
N ILE A 23 -9.86 -4.21 -2.64
CA ILE A 23 -10.33 -5.47 -3.25
C ILE A 23 -11.70 -5.30 -3.90
N GLU A 24 -12.64 -4.61 -3.25
CA GLU A 24 -13.96 -4.32 -3.84
C GLU A 24 -13.82 -3.50 -5.12
N ILE A 25 -13.02 -2.44 -5.08
CA ILE A 25 -12.78 -1.56 -6.23
C ILE A 25 -12.11 -2.34 -7.37
N LYS A 26 -11.12 -3.19 -7.05
CA LYS A 26 -10.48 -4.08 -8.01
C LYS A 26 -11.50 -4.97 -8.73
N LYS A 27 -12.44 -5.58 -8.01
CA LYS A 27 -13.49 -6.42 -8.62
C LYS A 27 -14.42 -5.60 -9.51
N GLN A 28 -14.81 -4.41 -9.07
CA GLN A 28 -15.72 -3.53 -9.82
C GLN A 28 -15.11 -3.06 -11.15
N TRP A 29 -13.81 -2.76 -11.17
CA TRP A 29 -13.15 -2.13 -12.32
C TRP A 29 -12.04 -2.96 -12.97
N ASN A 30 -11.90 -4.23 -12.58
CA ASN A 30 -10.82 -5.12 -13.02
C ASN A 30 -9.43 -4.45 -12.89
N SER A 31 -9.20 -3.77 -11.76
CA SER A 31 -7.98 -2.99 -11.52
C SER A 31 -6.82 -3.87 -11.02
N GLU A 32 -5.60 -3.44 -11.29
CA GLU A 32 -4.40 -3.93 -10.60
C GLU A 32 -4.25 -3.21 -9.25
N VAL A 33 -3.88 -3.93 -8.19
CA VAL A 33 -3.62 -3.35 -6.86
C VAL A 33 -2.16 -3.64 -6.52
N ILE A 34 -1.41 -2.60 -6.20
CA ILE A 34 0.00 -2.67 -5.80
C ILE A 34 0.05 -2.29 -4.32
N ALA A 35 0.42 -3.24 -3.47
CA ALA A 35 0.63 -2.99 -2.04
C ALA A 35 2.05 -2.49 -1.78
N PHE A 36 2.18 -1.48 -0.93
CA PHE A 36 3.44 -0.85 -0.58
C PHE A 36 3.50 -0.62 0.94
N HIS A 37 4.60 -1.02 1.57
CA HIS A 37 4.89 -0.71 2.97
C HIS A 37 6.19 0.10 3.03
N SER A 38 6.13 1.28 3.64
CA SER A 38 7.31 2.11 3.83
C SER A 38 7.97 1.76 5.15
N ILE A 39 9.26 1.45 5.11
CA ILE A 39 10.07 1.24 6.31
C ILE A 39 10.94 2.49 6.48
N GLU A 40 10.83 3.14 7.63
CA GLU A 40 11.74 4.22 7.98
C GLU A 40 13.15 3.64 8.17
N HIS A 41 14.09 4.11 7.37
CA HIS A 41 15.50 3.70 7.46
C HIS A 41 16.34 4.86 7.99
N HIS A 42 16.83 4.73 9.22
CA HIS A 42 17.84 5.65 9.75
C HIS A 42 19.20 5.31 9.13
N LEU A 43 19.60 6.06 8.10
CA LEU A 43 20.98 6.00 7.60
C LEU A 43 21.91 6.61 8.67
N THR A 44 22.58 5.78 9.46
CA THR A 44 23.75 6.23 10.21
C THR A 44 24.85 6.56 9.21
N PRO A 45 25.41 7.79 9.19
CA PRO A 45 26.57 8.09 8.38
C PRO A 45 27.70 7.15 8.77
N GLN A 46 28.27 6.45 7.79
CA GLN A 46 29.51 5.71 7.99
C GLN A 46 30.61 6.72 8.28
N GLN A 47 31.22 6.62 9.45
CA GLN A 47 32.42 7.38 9.77
C GLN A 47 33.54 6.89 8.85
N LEU A 48 33.87 7.70 7.84
CA LEU A 48 35.03 7.53 6.97
C LEU A 48 36.32 7.95 7.70
#